data_AF-W9CKA3-F1
#
_entry.id   AF-W9CKA3-F1
#
_cell.length_a   1.000
_cell.length_b   1.000
_cell.length_c   1.000
_cell.angle_alpha   90.00
_cell.angle_beta   90.00
_cell.angle_gamma   90.00
#
_symmetry.space_group_name_H-M   'P 1'
#
loop_
_entity.id
_entity.type
_entity.pdbx_description
1 polymer ?
#
loop_
_entity_poly.entity_id
_entity_poly.type
_entity_poly.pdbx_seq_one_letter_code
_entity_poly.pdbx_strand_id
1 'polypeptide(L)'
;MVRIPGDNKVQIPELPYTEDPPAYTPYDTPEQSIITGTGTSAPSIIPAEPPSPPSNNASSSFPQKLNTRTPAFHSSSSSSSFNNIPTPTSSTPNIPTSNSISSPRSVSLSGPLQILDSVSAASSITLSHLITIFGPIKGSSKIQLSDRITVHGDINSSSTVLLENDIRVLGTVKSSSSVELRGNVYVQGDVKSASKVVMEGTGGQVRVEGRVEASSAVVVRGRVEVQSVQCSGKIVVQCAEKQRVVLGELSSRGGLEIEGDVEVRNDLKATGNVKIKGKLHVCGDFTVNGNVKVQAGSELIVDGRRTVHGKLENA
;
A
#
# COMPACT_ATOMS: atom_id res chain seq x y z
N MET A 1 31.08 -12.84 29.48
CA MET A 1 31.05 -13.47 30.82
C MET A 1 29.62 -13.92 31.06
N VAL A 2 29.33 -15.22 30.93
CA VAL A 2 27.96 -15.76 30.94
C VAL A 2 27.78 -16.60 32.21
N ARG A 3 26.77 -16.28 33.01
CA ARG A 3 26.29 -17.10 34.13
C ARG A 3 24.96 -17.73 33.74
N ILE A 4 24.86 -19.05 33.89
CA ILE A 4 23.62 -19.83 33.76
C ILE A 4 23.36 -20.46 35.13
N PRO A 5 22.19 -20.27 35.76
CA PRO A 5 21.73 -21.15 36.83
C PRO A 5 20.68 -22.14 36.31
N GLY A 6 21.03 -23.43 36.42
CA GLY A 6 20.26 -24.51 37.04
C GLY A 6 18.83 -24.83 36.56
N ASP A 7 18.72 -25.97 35.88
CA ASP A 7 17.70 -27.01 36.01
C ASP A 7 16.28 -26.62 36.43
N ASN A 8 15.36 -26.59 35.46
CA ASN A 8 13.95 -26.88 35.68
C ASN A 8 13.53 -28.04 34.77
N LYS A 9 13.46 -29.25 35.35
CA LYS A 9 12.86 -30.43 34.71
C LYS A 9 11.37 -30.18 34.50
N VAL A 10 10.93 -30.28 33.26
CA VAL A 10 9.51 -30.21 32.86
C VAL A 10 8.83 -31.54 33.22
N GLN A 11 7.79 -31.48 34.04
CA GLN A 11 6.84 -32.58 34.26
C GLN A 11 5.85 -32.62 33.07
N ILE A 12 5.77 -33.76 32.39
CA ILE A 12 4.77 -34.04 31.36
C ILE A 12 3.65 -34.83 32.06
N PRO A 13 2.36 -34.42 31.98
CA PRO A 13 1.26 -35.26 32.45
C PRO A 13 0.99 -36.38 31.43
N GLU A 14 0.96 -37.64 31.90
CA GLU A 14 0.48 -38.78 31.11
C GLU A 14 -1.03 -38.62 30.82
N LEU A 15 -1.41 -38.68 29.55
CA LEU A 15 -2.82 -38.77 29.13
C LEU A 15 -3.19 -40.25 28.94
N PRO A 16 -4.39 -40.68 29.36
CA PRO A 16 -4.83 -42.06 29.20
C PRO A 16 -5.15 -42.38 27.74
N TYR A 17 -4.76 -43.60 27.35
CA TYR A 17 -5.03 -44.22 26.07
C TYR A 17 -6.52 -44.17 25.71
N THR A 18 -6.83 -43.65 24.52
CA THR A 18 -8.16 -43.77 23.87
C THR A 18 -8.00 -44.46 22.52
N GLU A 19 -8.89 -45.42 22.30
CA GLU A 19 -8.93 -46.44 21.25
C GLU A 19 -8.79 -45.93 19.81
N ASP A 20 -8.22 -46.80 18.96
CA ASP A 20 -8.07 -46.60 17.51
C ASP A 20 -9.43 -46.46 16.79
N PRO A 21 -9.56 -45.55 15.81
CA PRO A 21 -10.77 -45.45 14.99
C PRO A 21 -10.83 -46.57 13.93
N PRO A 22 -12.04 -47.02 13.53
CA PRO A 22 -12.19 -48.12 12.58
C PRO A 22 -11.80 -47.71 11.15
N ALA A 23 -11.27 -48.70 10.41
CA ALA A 23 -10.78 -48.56 9.04
C ALA A 23 -11.89 -48.17 8.05
N TYR A 24 -11.59 -47.17 7.21
CA TYR A 24 -12.44 -46.69 6.12
C TYR A 24 -12.27 -47.58 4.88
N THR A 25 -13.38 -48.12 4.34
CA THR A 25 -13.41 -48.74 3.01
C THR A 25 -13.78 -47.70 1.95
N PRO A 26 -13.14 -47.70 0.76
CA PRO A 26 -13.42 -46.73 -0.29
C PRO A 26 -14.75 -47.03 -1.01
N TYR A 27 -15.55 -45.99 -1.23
CA TYR A 27 -16.78 -46.02 -2.04
C TYR A 27 -16.44 -45.87 -3.53
N ASP A 28 -17.03 -46.74 -4.35
CA ASP A 28 -17.06 -46.68 -5.81
C ASP A 28 -17.82 -45.43 -6.33
N THR A 29 -17.20 -44.69 -7.24
CA THR A 29 -17.84 -43.67 -8.09
C THR A 29 -18.44 -44.32 -9.35
N PRO A 30 -19.71 -44.06 -9.72
CA PRO A 30 -20.22 -44.47 -11.01
C PRO A 30 -19.87 -43.46 -12.12
N GLU A 31 -19.51 -44.01 -13.28
CA GLU A 31 -19.17 -43.33 -14.54
C GLU A 31 -20.30 -42.41 -15.04
N GLN A 32 -19.94 -41.22 -15.54
CA GLN A 32 -20.84 -40.38 -16.32
C GLN A 32 -20.79 -40.74 -17.80
N SER A 33 -21.96 -41.10 -18.30
CA SER A 33 -22.29 -41.43 -19.69
C SER A 33 -22.02 -40.30 -20.68
N ILE A 34 -21.34 -40.67 -21.77
CA ILE A 34 -21.16 -39.89 -23.00
C ILE A 34 -22.52 -39.71 -23.69
N ILE A 35 -22.92 -38.46 -23.95
CA ILE A 35 -24.01 -38.14 -24.90
C ILE A 35 -23.38 -37.50 -26.13
N THR A 36 -23.50 -38.20 -27.25
CA THR A 36 -23.24 -37.73 -28.60
C THR A 36 -24.37 -36.81 -29.06
N GLY A 37 -24.01 -35.60 -29.50
CA GLY A 37 -24.94 -34.64 -30.08
C GLY A 37 -24.32 -34.00 -31.32
N THR A 38 -24.86 -34.36 -32.48
CA THR A 38 -24.48 -33.91 -33.82
C THR A 38 -25.00 -32.51 -34.16
N GLY A 39 -24.19 -31.73 -34.88
CA GLY A 39 -24.65 -30.80 -35.92
C GLY A 39 -24.88 -29.35 -35.50
N THR A 40 -24.04 -28.43 -35.96
CA THR A 40 -24.30 -27.54 -37.13
C THR A 40 -23.34 -26.35 -37.12
N SER A 41 -22.85 -26.06 -38.32
CA SER A 41 -21.91 -25.00 -38.70
C SER A 41 -22.49 -23.58 -38.59
N ALA A 42 -21.70 -22.65 -38.05
CA ALA A 42 -21.87 -21.20 -38.29
C ALA A 42 -20.49 -20.51 -38.35
N PRO A 43 -20.28 -19.51 -39.23
CA PRO A 43 -18.95 -19.05 -39.63
C PRO A 43 -18.36 -17.98 -38.70
N SER A 44 -17.03 -17.95 -38.67
CA SER A 44 -16.18 -17.00 -37.95
C SER A 44 -16.43 -15.55 -38.36
N ILE A 45 -16.77 -14.69 -37.40
CA ILE A 45 -16.82 -13.24 -37.55
C ILE A 45 -15.48 -12.66 -37.09
N ILE A 46 -14.76 -12.05 -38.02
CA ILE A 46 -13.54 -11.28 -37.79
C ILE A 46 -13.94 -9.90 -37.20
N PRO A 47 -13.35 -9.41 -36.11
CA PRO A 47 -13.57 -8.03 -35.66
C PRO A 47 -12.78 -7.06 -36.53
N ALA A 48 -13.47 -6.10 -37.15
CA ALA A 48 -12.88 -5.00 -37.89
C ALA A 48 -12.17 -4.00 -36.95
N GLU A 49 -10.98 -3.57 -37.36
CA GLU A 49 -10.14 -2.57 -36.70
C GLU A 49 -10.69 -1.15 -36.96
N PRO A 50 -10.68 -0.23 -35.97
CA PRO A 50 -11.16 1.14 -36.17
C PRO A 50 -10.11 2.03 -36.85
N PRO A 51 -10.51 3.00 -37.71
CA PRO A 51 -9.57 3.85 -38.44
C PRO A 51 -8.92 4.94 -37.57
N SER A 52 -7.63 5.17 -37.82
CA SER A 52 -6.78 6.20 -37.20
C SER A 52 -7.16 7.64 -37.62
N PRO A 53 -6.94 8.66 -36.76
CA PRO A 53 -7.22 10.06 -37.07
C PRO A 53 -6.15 10.70 -37.99
N PRO A 54 -6.51 11.74 -38.78
CA PRO A 54 -5.60 12.35 -39.73
C PRO A 54 -4.55 13.26 -39.10
N SER A 55 -3.36 13.24 -39.71
CA SER A 55 -2.20 14.07 -39.42
C SER A 55 -2.35 15.49 -39.96
N ASN A 56 -2.29 16.49 -39.08
CA ASN A 56 -2.12 17.89 -39.46
C ASN A 56 -0.63 18.25 -39.42
N ASN A 57 0.03 18.22 -40.58
CA ASN A 57 1.30 18.91 -40.80
C ASN A 57 1.11 19.88 -41.97
N ALA A 58 0.91 21.16 -41.63
CA ALA A 58 1.06 22.26 -42.58
C ALA A 58 2.09 23.24 -42.01
N SER A 59 3.29 23.09 -42.54
CA SER A 59 4.36 24.08 -42.61
C SER A 59 3.85 25.45 -43.04
N SER A 60 4.25 26.52 -42.37
CA SER A 60 4.37 27.83 -43.02
C SER A 60 5.59 28.58 -42.53
N SER A 61 6.42 28.92 -43.51
CA SER A 61 7.64 29.70 -43.46
C SER A 61 7.34 31.20 -43.37
N PHE A 62 8.17 31.89 -42.59
CA PHE A 62 8.52 33.32 -42.61
C PHE A 62 8.67 33.91 -44.03
N PRO A 63 8.57 35.26 -44.25
CA PRO A 63 9.42 36.22 -43.54
C PRO A 63 8.88 37.61 -43.19
N GLN A 64 9.67 38.23 -42.30
CA GLN A 64 9.65 39.63 -41.86
C GLN A 64 9.72 40.63 -43.02
N LYS A 65 9.01 41.76 -42.87
CA LYS A 65 9.41 43.04 -43.48
C LYS A 65 9.13 44.18 -42.51
N LEU A 66 10.21 44.86 -42.15
CA LEU A 66 10.30 46.10 -41.40
C LEU A 66 9.87 47.26 -42.31
N ASN A 67 8.95 48.13 -41.88
CA ASN A 67 9.01 49.54 -42.31
C ASN A 67 8.26 50.49 -41.36
N THR A 68 8.91 51.62 -41.18
CA THR A 68 8.69 52.74 -40.25
C THR A 68 7.65 53.75 -40.76
N ARG A 69 6.76 54.24 -39.89
CA ARG A 69 6.32 55.67 -39.86
C ARG A 69 5.38 55.98 -38.67
N THR A 70 5.76 56.97 -37.86
CA THR A 70 4.91 57.83 -37.03
C THR A 70 4.82 59.23 -37.69
N PRO A 71 4.06 60.24 -37.21
CA PRO A 71 2.98 60.29 -36.21
C PRO A 71 1.73 61.09 -36.69
N ALA A 72 0.65 61.14 -35.89
CA ALA A 72 -0.21 62.33 -35.79
C ALA A 72 -0.94 62.37 -34.44
N PHE A 73 -0.79 63.51 -33.77
CA PHE A 73 -1.36 63.89 -32.49
C PHE A 73 -2.84 64.25 -32.62
N HIS A 74 -3.66 63.87 -31.63
CA HIS A 74 -4.74 64.73 -31.15
C HIS A 74 -4.82 64.64 -29.63
N SER A 75 -4.55 65.79 -29.01
CA SER A 75 -4.72 66.09 -27.59
C SER A 75 -6.14 66.59 -27.32
N SER A 76 -6.76 66.09 -26.26
CA SER A 76 -7.67 66.88 -25.42
C SER A 76 -7.63 66.35 -23.98
N SER A 77 -7.06 67.21 -23.13
CA SER A 77 -7.36 67.51 -21.71
C SER A 77 -8.75 67.05 -21.22
N SER A 78 -9.02 66.70 -19.96
CA SER A 78 -8.32 66.83 -18.67
C SER A 78 -9.28 66.33 -17.58
N SER A 79 -8.83 65.56 -16.59
CA SER A 79 -9.08 65.83 -15.16
C SER A 79 -8.50 64.70 -14.31
N SER A 80 -7.64 65.11 -13.38
CA SER A 80 -7.03 64.34 -12.31
C SER A 80 -8.06 63.80 -11.33
N SER A 81 -7.85 62.60 -10.78
CA SER A 81 -8.03 62.30 -9.35
C SER A 81 -7.69 60.83 -8.99
N PHE A 82 -6.73 60.71 -8.08
CA PHE A 82 -6.39 59.58 -7.19
C PHE A 82 -5.73 58.31 -7.76
N ASN A 83 -4.45 58.17 -7.37
CA ASN A 83 -3.71 56.92 -7.23
C ASN A 83 -4.56 55.83 -6.56
N ASN A 84 -4.97 54.82 -7.33
CA ASN A 84 -5.17 53.48 -6.79
C ASN A 84 -3.95 52.66 -7.16
N ILE A 85 -2.99 52.58 -6.24
CA ILE A 85 -2.04 51.47 -6.21
C ILE A 85 -2.91 50.21 -6.10
N PRO A 86 -2.87 49.27 -7.06
CA PRO A 86 -3.52 47.98 -6.83
C PRO A 86 -2.78 47.34 -5.67
N THR A 87 -3.43 47.22 -4.52
CA THR A 87 -3.05 46.25 -3.51
C THR A 87 -2.84 44.92 -4.24
N PRO A 88 -1.72 44.21 -4.05
CA PRO A 88 -1.60 42.87 -4.58
C PRO A 88 -2.68 42.04 -3.88
N THR A 89 -3.82 41.87 -4.55
CA THR A 89 -4.78 40.86 -4.15
C THR A 89 -4.01 39.57 -4.26
N SER A 90 -3.68 38.96 -3.12
CA SER A 90 -3.21 37.58 -3.09
C SER A 90 -4.36 36.75 -3.65
N SER A 91 -4.37 36.57 -4.96
CA SER A 91 -5.23 35.60 -5.62
C SER A 91 -4.74 34.26 -5.12
N THR A 92 -5.32 33.79 -4.01
CA THR A 92 -5.33 32.37 -3.72
C THR A 92 -5.83 31.72 -4.99
N PRO A 93 -5.03 30.88 -5.67
CA PRO A 93 -5.49 30.23 -6.88
C PRO A 93 -6.78 29.50 -6.53
N ASN A 94 -7.88 29.82 -7.22
CA ASN A 94 -9.16 29.15 -7.02
C ASN A 94 -8.98 27.71 -7.47
N ILE A 95 -8.71 26.80 -6.52
CA ILE A 95 -8.63 25.36 -6.78
C ILE A 95 -10.04 24.90 -7.17
N PRO A 96 -10.23 24.23 -8.32
CA PRO A 96 -11.53 23.69 -8.70
C PRO A 96 -12.11 22.84 -7.58
N THR A 97 -13.38 23.06 -7.24
CA THR A 97 -14.11 22.30 -6.21
C THR A 97 -15.22 21.48 -6.85
N SER A 98 -15.37 20.23 -6.43
CA SER A 98 -16.49 19.35 -6.74
C SER A 98 -17.14 18.88 -5.45
N ASN A 99 -18.42 18.52 -5.49
CA ASN A 99 -19.11 17.83 -4.39
C ASN A 99 -18.72 16.34 -4.41
N SER A 100 -19.69 15.42 -4.38
CA SER A 100 -19.45 13.99 -4.59
C SER A 100 -19.19 13.67 -6.06
N ILE A 101 -18.30 12.72 -6.33
CA ILE A 101 -18.09 12.16 -7.67
C ILE A 101 -18.58 10.71 -7.67
N SER A 102 -19.55 10.39 -8.52
CA SER A 102 -20.06 9.03 -8.67
C SER A 102 -20.13 8.64 -10.15
N SER A 103 -19.57 7.48 -10.50
CA SER A 103 -19.55 6.98 -11.88
C SER A 103 -19.81 5.46 -11.94
N PRO A 104 -20.63 4.98 -12.89
CA PRO A 104 -20.76 3.54 -13.18
C PRO A 104 -19.55 2.99 -13.95
N ARG A 105 -18.58 3.84 -14.33
CA ARG A 105 -17.33 3.47 -15.00
C ARG A 105 -16.14 3.92 -14.17
N SER A 106 -14.95 3.78 -14.72
CA SER A 106 -13.73 4.27 -14.11
C SER A 106 -13.75 5.78 -13.90
N VAL A 107 -13.11 6.24 -12.84
CA VAL A 107 -12.87 7.66 -12.55
C VAL A 107 -11.37 7.91 -12.71
N SER A 108 -10.99 8.86 -13.56
CA SER A 108 -9.60 9.30 -13.72
C SER A 108 -9.55 10.81 -13.58
N LEU A 109 -8.90 11.31 -12.53
CA LEU A 109 -8.80 12.75 -12.24
C LEU A 109 -7.35 13.15 -12.02
N SER A 110 -7.02 14.36 -12.47
CA SER A 110 -5.76 15.03 -12.15
C SER A 110 -6.08 16.39 -11.54
N GLY A 111 -5.38 16.75 -10.47
CA GLY A 111 -5.56 18.05 -9.84
C GLY A 111 -4.72 19.16 -10.48
N PRO A 112 -4.71 20.36 -9.86
CA PRO A 112 -5.23 20.62 -8.52
C PRO A 112 -6.77 20.53 -8.45
N LEU A 113 -7.30 19.80 -7.46
CA LEU A 113 -8.75 19.59 -7.30
C LEU A 113 -9.11 19.41 -5.82
N GLN A 114 -10.23 19.99 -5.40
CA GLN A 114 -10.89 19.71 -4.13
C GLN A 114 -12.20 18.99 -4.35
N ILE A 115 -12.43 17.90 -3.61
CA ILE A 115 -13.66 17.12 -3.64
C ILE A 115 -14.21 17.15 -2.22
N LEU A 116 -15.36 17.79 -2.04
CA LEU A 116 -15.92 18.10 -0.72
C LEU A 116 -16.61 16.89 -0.05
N ASP A 117 -16.81 15.80 -0.79
CA ASP A 117 -17.49 14.60 -0.33
C ASP A 117 -16.81 13.34 -0.92
N SER A 118 -17.56 12.25 -1.08
CA SER A 118 -17.08 10.95 -1.52
C SER A 118 -16.75 10.86 -3.01
N VAL A 119 -15.82 9.95 -3.32
CA VAL A 119 -15.52 9.52 -4.69
C VAL A 119 -15.86 8.04 -4.83
N SER A 120 -16.83 7.71 -5.68
CA SER A 120 -17.25 6.34 -5.93
C SER A 120 -17.22 5.97 -7.41
N ALA A 121 -16.69 4.79 -7.71
CA ALA A 121 -16.69 4.23 -9.06
C ALA A 121 -17.06 2.74 -9.03
N ALA A 122 -17.91 2.31 -9.97
CA ALA A 122 -18.20 0.89 -10.16
C ALA A 122 -17.06 0.12 -10.87
N SER A 123 -15.93 0.80 -11.14
CA SER A 123 -14.71 0.21 -11.70
C SER A 123 -13.48 0.78 -10.97
N SER A 124 -12.41 1.11 -11.70
CA SER A 124 -11.16 1.62 -11.14
C SER A 124 -11.23 3.13 -10.86
N ILE A 125 -10.51 3.58 -9.82
CA ILE A 125 -10.30 4.99 -9.51
C ILE A 125 -8.82 5.29 -9.62
N THR A 126 -8.46 6.24 -10.48
CA THR A 126 -7.09 6.76 -10.62
C THR A 126 -7.11 8.26 -10.34
N LEU A 127 -6.45 8.68 -9.27
CA LEU A 127 -6.33 10.09 -8.91
C LEU A 127 -4.84 10.44 -8.91
N SER A 128 -4.48 11.60 -9.47
CA SER A 128 -3.10 12.05 -9.52
C SER A 128 -2.98 13.55 -9.26
N HIS A 129 -1.81 13.99 -8.76
CA HIS A 129 -1.40 15.39 -8.65
C HIS A 129 -2.33 16.30 -7.82
N LEU A 130 -1.96 16.62 -6.58
CA LEU A 130 -2.57 17.73 -5.81
C LEU A 130 -4.10 17.65 -5.66
N ILE A 131 -4.62 16.51 -5.22
CA ILE A 131 -6.06 16.32 -4.98
C ILE A 131 -6.33 16.24 -3.48
N THR A 132 -7.35 16.97 -3.00
CA THR A 132 -7.86 16.85 -1.62
C THR A 132 -9.29 16.36 -1.64
N ILE A 133 -9.60 15.32 -0.86
CA ILE A 133 -10.92 14.69 -0.78
C ILE A 133 -11.39 14.73 0.67
N PHE A 134 -12.59 15.24 0.93
CA PHE A 134 -13.19 15.38 2.26
C PHE A 134 -14.15 14.25 2.64
N GLY A 135 -14.21 13.19 1.84
CA GLY A 135 -15.01 12.00 2.09
C GLY A 135 -14.30 10.69 1.76
N PRO A 136 -15.02 9.56 1.87
CA PRO A 136 -14.46 8.25 1.55
C PRO A 136 -14.30 8.02 0.04
N ILE A 137 -13.36 7.16 -0.33
CA ILE A 137 -13.16 6.67 -1.70
C ILE A 137 -13.60 5.21 -1.78
N LYS A 138 -14.50 4.88 -2.72
CA LYS A 138 -15.05 3.53 -2.91
C LYS A 138 -14.92 3.09 -4.37
N GLY A 139 -14.09 2.07 -4.62
CA GLY A 139 -13.88 1.50 -5.96
C GLY A 139 -14.21 0.01 -6.00
N SER A 140 -15.02 -0.41 -6.97
CA SER A 140 -15.29 -1.84 -7.19
C SER A 140 -14.12 -2.59 -7.85
N SER A 141 -13.08 -1.87 -8.28
CA SER A 141 -11.82 -2.43 -8.79
C SER A 141 -10.63 -1.69 -8.14
N LYS A 142 -9.50 -1.55 -8.86
CA LYS A 142 -8.28 -0.92 -8.36
C LYS A 142 -8.50 0.55 -7.97
N ILE A 143 -7.96 0.96 -6.83
CA ILE A 143 -7.79 2.37 -6.47
C ILE A 143 -6.30 2.69 -6.54
N GLN A 144 -5.94 3.70 -7.34
CA GLN A 144 -4.59 4.21 -7.47
C GLN A 144 -4.57 5.70 -7.17
N LEU A 145 -3.81 6.10 -6.15
CA LEU A 145 -3.58 7.49 -5.78
C LEU A 145 -2.09 7.79 -5.96
N SER A 146 -1.74 8.79 -6.77
CA SER A 146 -0.36 9.22 -6.95
C SER A 146 -0.16 10.72 -6.74
N ASP A 147 0.99 11.09 -6.20
CA ASP A 147 1.54 12.45 -6.22
C ASP A 147 0.67 13.50 -5.49
N ARG A 148 0.91 13.65 -4.18
CA ARG A 148 0.33 14.70 -3.33
C ARG A 148 -1.20 14.65 -3.24
N ILE A 149 -1.72 13.55 -2.71
CA ILE A 149 -3.17 13.38 -2.48
C ILE A 149 -3.45 13.29 -0.99
N THR A 150 -4.45 14.06 -0.54
CA THR A 150 -4.96 13.98 0.83
C THR A 150 -6.40 13.49 0.83
N VAL A 151 -6.69 12.45 1.61
CA VAL A 151 -8.02 11.84 1.78
C VAL A 151 -8.43 11.96 3.24
N HIS A 152 -9.45 12.74 3.53
CA HIS A 152 -10.07 12.87 4.85
C HIS A 152 -11.19 11.84 5.04
N GLY A 153 -10.89 10.57 4.77
CA GLY A 153 -11.86 9.49 4.85
C GLY A 153 -11.24 8.14 4.54
N ASP A 154 -12.08 7.11 4.60
CA ASP A 154 -11.66 5.74 4.31
C ASP A 154 -11.46 5.50 2.82
N ILE A 155 -10.55 4.61 2.48
CA ILE A 155 -10.36 4.09 1.12
C ILE A 155 -10.78 2.62 1.13
N ASN A 156 -11.77 2.26 0.32
CA ASN A 156 -12.28 0.89 0.21
C ASN A 156 -12.27 0.42 -1.25
N SER A 157 -11.45 -0.59 -1.54
CA SER A 157 -11.36 -1.24 -2.85
C SER A 157 -11.76 -2.69 -2.78
N SER A 158 -12.59 -3.14 -3.73
CA SER A 158 -12.85 -4.57 -3.95
C SER A 158 -11.69 -5.30 -4.68
N SER A 159 -10.61 -4.59 -5.03
CA SER A 159 -9.39 -5.14 -5.62
C SER A 159 -8.19 -4.51 -4.91
N THR A 160 -7.14 -4.08 -5.63
CA THR A 160 -5.91 -3.52 -5.06
C THR A 160 -6.03 -2.02 -4.75
N VAL A 161 -5.44 -1.60 -3.62
CA VAL A 161 -5.14 -0.18 -3.34
C VAL A 161 -3.65 0.07 -3.54
N LEU A 162 -3.31 1.06 -4.36
CA LEU A 162 -1.94 1.52 -4.62
C LEU A 162 -1.83 3.00 -4.26
N LEU A 163 -1.04 3.32 -3.23
CA LEU A 163 -0.78 4.69 -2.78
C LEU A 163 0.70 5.01 -3.03
N GLU A 164 0.98 6.00 -3.87
CA GLU A 164 2.33 6.33 -4.31
C GLU A 164 2.63 7.82 -4.18
N ASN A 165 3.78 8.16 -3.59
CA ASN A 165 4.35 9.52 -3.57
C ASN A 165 3.46 10.60 -2.91
N ASP A 166 3.83 10.97 -1.68
CA ASP A 166 3.22 12.07 -0.91
C ASP A 166 1.71 11.89 -0.69
N ILE A 167 1.29 10.68 -0.27
CA ILE A 167 -0.11 10.37 0.00
C ILE A 167 -0.40 10.48 1.50
N ARG A 168 -1.51 11.14 1.84
CA ARG A 168 -2.01 11.28 3.22
C ARG A 168 -3.44 10.76 3.30
N VAL A 169 -3.67 9.74 4.12
CA VAL A 169 -5.00 9.17 4.38
C VAL A 169 -5.32 9.33 5.86
N LEU A 170 -6.39 10.07 6.19
CA LEU A 170 -6.84 10.32 7.56
C LEU A 170 -7.94 9.36 8.00
N GLY A 171 -8.08 8.23 7.29
CA GLY A 171 -9.00 7.15 7.58
C GLY A 171 -8.32 5.79 7.42
N THR A 172 -9.14 4.75 7.34
CA THR A 172 -8.72 3.36 7.14
C THR A 172 -8.55 3.05 5.65
N VAL A 173 -7.54 2.26 5.31
CA VAL A 173 -7.37 1.70 3.96
C VAL A 173 -7.77 0.22 3.97
N LYS A 174 -8.78 -0.15 3.20
CA LYS A 174 -9.27 -1.52 3.07
C LYS A 174 -9.22 -1.99 1.62
N SER A 175 -8.74 -3.21 1.45
CA SER A 175 -8.61 -3.89 0.16
C SER A 175 -9.06 -5.35 0.26
N SER A 176 -9.90 -5.79 -0.67
CA SER A 176 -10.24 -7.22 -0.84
C SER A 176 -9.16 -8.00 -1.60
N SER A 177 -8.12 -7.33 -2.10
CA SER A 177 -6.92 -7.98 -2.65
C SER A 177 -5.69 -7.50 -1.88
N SER A 178 -4.81 -6.71 -2.50
CA SER A 178 -3.55 -6.26 -1.91
C SER A 178 -3.60 -4.76 -1.55
N VAL A 179 -2.77 -4.34 -0.60
CA VAL A 179 -2.47 -2.91 -0.38
C VAL A 179 -0.98 -2.68 -0.63
N GLU A 180 -0.64 -1.67 -1.41
CA GLU A 180 0.72 -1.26 -1.69
C GLU A 180 0.90 0.22 -1.37
N LEU A 181 1.79 0.52 -0.42
CA LEU A 181 2.14 1.87 0.03
C LEU A 181 3.59 2.15 -0.39
N ARG A 182 3.83 3.15 -1.25
CA ARG A 182 5.17 3.40 -1.81
C ARG A 182 5.58 4.87 -1.74
N GLY A 183 6.85 5.10 -1.42
CA GLY A 183 7.44 6.43 -1.29
C GLY A 183 7.07 7.09 0.05
N ASN A 184 6.55 8.32 0.01
CA ASN A 184 6.05 9.03 1.18
C ASN A 184 4.56 8.78 1.37
N VAL A 185 4.19 7.89 2.29
CA VAL A 185 2.79 7.58 2.56
C VAL A 185 2.51 7.65 4.04
N TYR A 186 1.47 8.38 4.41
CA TYR A 186 0.96 8.44 5.77
C TYR A 186 -0.49 7.94 5.82
N VAL A 187 -0.75 6.98 6.68
CA VAL A 187 -2.10 6.49 6.98
C VAL A 187 -2.34 6.63 8.48
N GLN A 188 -3.36 7.41 8.85
CA GLN A 188 -3.74 7.61 10.25
C GLN A 188 -4.47 6.39 10.82
N GLY A 189 -5.36 5.77 10.03
CA GLY A 189 -6.13 4.60 10.44
C GLY A 189 -5.42 3.27 10.21
N ASP A 190 -6.21 2.21 10.22
CA ASP A 190 -5.74 0.85 9.94
C ASP A 190 -5.48 0.64 8.44
N VAL A 191 -4.67 -0.36 8.11
CA VAL A 191 -4.50 -0.89 6.76
C VAL A 191 -4.88 -2.36 6.76
N LYS A 192 -5.98 -2.71 6.08
CA LYS A 192 -6.55 -4.06 6.07
C LYS A 192 -6.56 -4.63 4.65
N SER A 193 -5.96 -5.79 4.49
CA SER A 193 -5.81 -6.47 3.20
C SER A 193 -6.23 -7.93 3.30
N ALA A 194 -7.12 -8.37 2.42
CA ALA A 194 -7.48 -9.79 2.32
C ALA A 194 -6.41 -10.65 1.62
N SER A 195 -5.32 -10.05 1.15
CA SER A 195 -4.15 -10.72 0.61
C SER A 195 -2.87 -10.18 1.26
N LYS A 196 -1.91 -9.67 0.48
CA LYS A 196 -0.64 -9.13 0.96
C LYS A 196 -0.74 -7.63 1.27
N VAL A 197 0.15 -7.16 2.15
CA VAL A 197 0.45 -5.73 2.32
C VAL A 197 1.92 -5.50 1.98
N VAL A 198 2.19 -4.51 1.13
CA VAL A 198 3.55 -4.08 0.78
C VAL A 198 3.72 -2.63 1.22
N MET A 199 4.75 -2.38 2.02
CA MET A 199 5.13 -1.04 2.48
C MET A 199 6.56 -0.78 2.03
N GLU A 200 6.73 0.18 1.12
CA GLU A 200 8.02 0.53 0.52
C GLU A 200 8.33 2.01 0.73
N GLY A 201 9.02 2.32 1.83
CA GLY A 201 9.56 3.64 2.13
C GLY A 201 10.92 3.91 1.49
N THR A 202 11.20 3.36 0.31
CA THR A 202 12.46 3.64 -0.41
C THR A 202 12.40 5.04 -1.01
N GLY A 203 13.38 5.90 -0.72
CA GLY A 203 13.35 7.30 -1.16
C GLY A 203 12.34 8.18 -0.40
N GLY A 204 11.70 7.64 0.64
CA GLY A 204 10.68 8.32 1.43
C GLY A 204 10.47 7.70 2.81
N GLN A 205 9.25 7.81 3.34
CA GLN A 205 8.81 7.13 4.55
C GLN A 205 7.37 6.65 4.42
N VAL A 206 7.12 5.39 4.79
CA VAL A 206 5.77 4.90 5.04
C VAL A 206 5.51 4.92 6.54
N ARG A 207 4.45 5.61 6.98
CA ARG A 207 4.02 5.66 8.38
C ARG A 207 2.55 5.30 8.49
N VAL A 208 2.25 4.27 9.29
CA VAL A 208 0.89 3.83 9.59
C VAL A 208 0.68 3.93 11.10
N GLU A 209 -0.19 4.84 11.53
CA GLU A 209 -0.50 5.02 12.96
C GLU A 209 -1.40 3.92 13.50
N GLY A 210 -2.23 3.28 12.67
CA GLY A 210 -3.06 2.14 13.06
C GLY A 210 -2.39 0.78 12.88
N ARG A 211 -3.22 -0.27 12.88
CA ARG A 211 -2.81 -1.66 12.69
C ARG A 211 -2.76 -2.01 11.20
N VAL A 212 -1.72 -2.71 10.80
CA VAL A 212 -1.61 -3.37 9.49
C VAL A 212 -2.01 -4.84 9.63
N GLU A 213 -3.10 -5.23 8.97
CA GLU A 213 -3.63 -6.59 8.95
C GLU A 213 -3.58 -7.16 7.53
N ALA A 214 -2.95 -8.33 7.37
CA ALA A 214 -2.88 -9.03 6.10
C ALA A 214 -3.25 -10.51 6.25
N SER A 215 -4.15 -11.01 5.39
CA SER A 215 -4.49 -12.45 5.33
C SER A 215 -3.45 -13.30 4.60
N SER A 216 -2.36 -12.71 4.13
CA SER A 216 -1.21 -13.39 3.55
C SER A 216 0.09 -12.77 4.07
N ALA A 217 1.06 -12.46 3.22
CA ALA A 217 2.34 -11.91 3.62
C ALA A 217 2.31 -10.39 3.86
N VAL A 218 3.21 -9.91 4.72
CA VAL A 218 3.56 -8.49 4.83
C VAL A 218 5.00 -8.30 4.40
N VAL A 219 5.23 -7.40 3.46
CA VAL A 219 6.56 -7.05 2.97
C VAL A 219 6.86 -5.61 3.35
N VAL A 220 7.98 -5.40 4.03
CA VAL A 220 8.42 -4.09 4.51
C VAL A 220 9.78 -3.78 3.91
N ARG A 221 9.88 -2.65 3.22
CA ARG A 221 11.10 -2.17 2.56
C ARG A 221 11.33 -0.70 2.86
N GLY A 222 12.59 -0.29 2.99
CA GLY A 222 12.91 1.11 3.21
C GLY A 222 12.66 1.58 4.65
N ARG A 223 12.39 2.88 4.81
CA ARG A 223 12.03 3.47 6.11
C ARG A 223 10.54 3.29 6.36
N VAL A 224 10.18 2.48 7.35
CA VAL A 224 8.78 2.18 7.67
C VAL A 224 8.55 2.26 9.18
N GLU A 225 7.48 2.94 9.59
CA GLU A 225 7.02 2.98 10.98
C GLU A 225 5.55 2.56 11.06
N VAL A 226 5.25 1.54 11.87
CA VAL A 226 3.88 0.99 12.02
C VAL A 226 3.60 0.69 13.48
N GLN A 227 2.39 1.03 13.96
CA GLN A 227 2.02 0.76 15.35
C GLN A 227 1.84 -0.74 15.64
N SER A 228 1.22 -1.50 14.74
CA SER A 228 1.13 -2.95 14.88
C SER A 228 1.03 -3.63 13.53
N VAL A 229 1.72 -4.76 13.36
CA VAL A 229 1.64 -5.60 12.17
C VAL A 229 1.19 -7.00 12.57
N GLN A 230 0.11 -7.47 11.95
CA GLN A 230 -0.41 -8.81 12.12
C GLN A 230 -0.67 -9.45 10.76
N CYS A 231 -0.13 -10.66 10.54
CA CYS A 231 -0.47 -11.43 9.36
C CYS A 231 -0.50 -12.94 9.58
N SER A 232 -1.27 -13.62 8.74
CA SER A 232 -1.30 -15.09 8.71
C SER A 232 -0.17 -15.70 7.88
N GLY A 233 0.41 -14.94 6.94
CA GLY A 233 1.54 -15.37 6.14
C GLY A 233 2.88 -14.99 6.78
N LYS A 234 3.93 -15.04 5.96
CA LYS A 234 5.30 -14.64 6.35
C LYS A 234 5.44 -13.12 6.36
N ILE A 235 6.22 -12.61 7.30
CA ILE A 235 6.68 -11.21 7.29
C ILE A 235 8.10 -11.18 6.73
N VAL A 236 8.32 -10.32 5.74
CA VAL A 236 9.66 -10.08 5.17
C VAL A 236 10.00 -8.61 5.36
N VAL A 237 11.07 -8.34 6.10
CA VAL A 237 11.61 -6.99 6.30
C VAL A 237 12.96 -6.91 5.60
N GLN A 238 13.12 -5.92 4.73
CA GLN A 238 14.36 -5.68 3.98
C GLN A 238 14.68 -4.18 4.04
N CYS A 239 15.66 -3.81 4.86
CA CYS A 239 16.13 -2.43 4.94
C CYS A 239 17.63 -2.35 4.67
N ALA A 240 18.01 -1.36 3.86
CA ALA A 240 19.40 -1.06 3.55
C ALA A 240 20.05 -0.25 4.70
N GLU A 241 21.36 -0.07 4.63
CA GLU A 241 22.09 0.74 5.60
C GLU A 241 21.46 2.14 5.78
N LYS A 242 21.36 2.60 7.03
CA LYS A 242 20.74 3.89 7.44
C LYS A 242 19.22 3.97 7.29
N GLN A 243 18.56 2.91 6.82
CA GLN A 243 17.11 2.77 6.92
C GLN A 243 16.79 2.07 8.24
N ARG A 244 15.75 2.52 8.92
CA ARG A 244 15.25 1.91 10.15
C ARG A 244 13.79 1.56 9.95
N VAL A 245 13.44 0.35 10.38
CA VAL A 245 12.06 -0.10 10.47
C VAL A 245 11.68 -0.16 11.93
N VAL A 246 10.57 0.50 12.29
CA VAL A 246 10.07 0.50 13.67
C VAL A 246 8.64 0.00 13.70
N LEU A 247 8.43 -1.04 14.48
CA LEU A 247 7.14 -1.72 14.61
C LEU A 247 6.76 -1.69 16.09
N GLY A 248 5.49 -1.44 16.41
CA GLY A 248 5.04 -1.57 17.81
C GLY A 248 4.94 -3.05 18.20
N GLU A 249 3.82 -3.70 17.87
CA GLU A 249 3.68 -5.16 18.00
C GLU A 249 3.85 -5.86 16.64
N LEU A 250 4.54 -7.01 16.63
CA LEU A 250 4.78 -7.79 15.43
C LEU A 250 4.33 -9.25 15.60
N SER A 251 3.28 -9.66 14.87
CA SER A 251 2.75 -11.02 14.94
C SER A 251 2.62 -11.68 13.56
N SER A 252 3.22 -12.85 13.40
CA SER A 252 3.21 -13.64 12.16
C SER A 252 2.89 -15.11 12.41
N ARG A 253 1.93 -15.68 11.65
CA ARG A 253 1.74 -17.14 11.63
C ARG A 253 2.69 -17.85 10.65
N GLY A 254 3.18 -17.20 9.60
CA GLY A 254 4.03 -17.80 8.58
C GLY A 254 5.55 -17.70 8.83
N GLY A 255 5.97 -17.07 9.92
CA GLY A 255 7.38 -16.82 10.26
C GLY A 255 7.87 -15.45 9.81
N LEU A 256 9.16 -15.19 10.05
CA LEU A 256 9.79 -13.90 9.75
C LEU A 256 11.13 -14.08 9.05
N GLU A 257 11.40 -13.20 8.10
CA GLU A 257 12.75 -12.96 7.57
C GLU A 257 13.07 -11.48 7.71
N ILE A 258 14.11 -11.20 8.48
CA ILE A 258 14.53 -9.84 8.82
C ILE A 258 15.91 -9.62 8.25
N GLU A 259 16.01 -8.62 7.38
CA GLU A 259 17.25 -8.13 6.79
C GLU A 259 17.43 -6.64 7.08
N GLY A 260 18.54 -6.29 7.75
CA GLY A 260 18.88 -4.92 8.18
C GLY A 260 18.57 -4.63 9.65
N ASP A 261 18.35 -3.35 10.01
CA ASP A 261 18.11 -2.88 11.39
C ASP A 261 16.61 -2.67 11.67
N VAL A 262 16.05 -3.50 12.54
CA VAL A 262 14.63 -3.53 12.89
C VAL A 262 14.45 -3.43 14.40
N GLU A 263 13.57 -2.52 14.82
CA GLU A 263 13.12 -2.38 16.20
C GLU A 263 11.65 -2.76 16.32
N VAL A 264 11.35 -3.61 17.30
CA VAL A 264 10.00 -3.94 17.75
C VAL A 264 9.83 -3.41 19.17
N ARG A 265 8.97 -2.39 19.34
CA ARG A 265 8.82 -1.67 20.62
C ARG A 265 8.03 -2.46 21.67
N ASN A 266 7.20 -3.42 21.25
CA ASN A 266 6.43 -4.31 22.11
C ASN A 266 6.86 -5.77 21.84
N ASP A 267 5.90 -6.70 21.82
CA ASP A 267 6.15 -8.11 21.60
C ASP A 267 6.40 -8.45 20.13
N LEU A 268 7.23 -9.47 19.91
CA LEU A 268 7.36 -10.19 18.66
C LEU A 268 6.89 -11.64 18.84
N LYS A 269 5.88 -12.04 18.07
CA LYS A 269 5.31 -13.39 18.06
C LYS A 269 5.41 -14.01 16.67
N ALA A 270 6.01 -15.20 16.60
CA ALA A 270 6.16 -15.95 15.36
C ALA A 270 5.78 -17.41 15.53
N THR A 271 4.79 -17.90 14.77
CA THR A 271 4.50 -19.34 14.76
C THR A 271 5.50 -20.10 13.89
N GLY A 272 5.88 -19.52 12.74
CA GLY A 272 6.88 -20.09 11.84
C GLY A 272 8.33 -19.80 12.24
N ASN A 273 9.26 -20.22 11.39
CA ASN A 273 10.69 -19.96 11.59
C ASN A 273 11.03 -18.46 11.49
N VAL A 274 12.04 -18.02 12.24
CA VAL A 274 12.57 -16.66 12.20
C VAL A 274 14.01 -16.70 11.72
N LYS A 275 14.30 -15.96 10.65
CA LYS A 275 15.65 -15.78 10.11
C LYS A 275 16.06 -14.32 10.25
N ILE A 276 17.23 -14.08 10.83
CA ILE A 276 17.76 -12.75 11.10
C ILE A 276 19.11 -12.58 10.40
N LYS A 277 19.19 -11.57 9.54
CA LYS A 277 20.39 -11.12 8.82
C LYS A 277 20.54 -9.60 9.04
N GLY A 278 21.25 -9.21 10.09
CA GLY A 278 21.32 -7.82 10.54
C GLY A 278 20.96 -7.72 12.02
N LYS A 279 20.38 -6.59 12.43
CA LYS A 279 20.05 -6.34 13.83
C LYS A 279 18.55 -6.38 14.04
N LEU A 280 18.11 -7.22 14.97
CA LEU A 280 16.75 -7.22 15.49
C LEU A 280 16.78 -6.87 16.98
N HIS A 281 16.15 -5.76 17.36
CA HIS A 281 15.93 -5.39 18.75
C HIS A 281 14.43 -5.50 19.08
N VAL A 282 14.10 -6.28 20.10
CA VAL A 282 12.74 -6.44 20.61
C VAL A 282 12.71 -5.96 22.06
N CYS A 283 11.96 -4.89 22.34
CA CYS A 283 11.86 -4.33 23.68
C CYS A 283 10.91 -5.13 24.58
N GLY A 284 9.89 -5.79 24.01
CA GLY A 284 8.97 -6.67 24.73
C GLY A 284 9.41 -8.14 24.70
N ASP A 285 8.42 -9.04 24.74
CA ASP A 285 8.68 -10.48 24.71
C ASP A 285 8.93 -10.97 23.27
N PHE A 286 9.91 -11.86 23.12
CA PHE A 286 10.22 -12.55 21.88
C PHE A 286 9.79 -14.01 21.98
N THR A 287 8.70 -14.37 21.30
CA THR A 287 8.15 -15.73 21.30
C THR A 287 8.16 -16.33 19.90
N VAL A 288 8.82 -17.47 19.74
CA VAL A 288 8.90 -18.20 18.46
C VAL A 288 8.60 -19.68 18.66
N ASN A 289 7.60 -20.21 17.95
CA ASN A 289 7.28 -21.64 17.98
C ASN A 289 8.17 -22.46 17.01
N GLY A 290 8.64 -21.83 15.93
CA GLY A 290 9.58 -22.42 14.99
C GLY A 290 11.05 -22.32 15.43
N ASN A 291 11.94 -22.56 14.47
CA ASN A 291 13.38 -22.38 14.65
C ASN A 291 13.77 -20.90 14.47
N VAL A 292 14.78 -20.46 15.20
CA VAL A 292 15.39 -19.14 15.08
C VAL A 292 16.81 -19.30 14.56
N LYS A 293 17.12 -18.67 13.42
CA LYS A 293 18.46 -18.65 12.83
C LYS A 293 18.98 -17.22 12.76
N VAL A 294 20.07 -16.96 13.47
CA VAL A 294 20.80 -15.68 13.45
C VAL A 294 22.07 -15.90 12.61
N GLN A 295 22.19 -15.16 11.50
CA GLN A 295 23.34 -15.30 10.59
C GLN A 295 24.61 -14.72 11.22
N ALA A 296 25.79 -15.22 10.83
CA ALA A 296 27.07 -14.69 11.26
C ALA A 296 27.14 -13.16 11.08
N GLY A 297 27.57 -12.45 12.13
CA GLY A 297 27.61 -10.99 12.17
C GLY A 297 26.26 -10.30 12.39
N SER A 298 25.18 -11.05 12.60
CA SER A 298 23.85 -10.53 12.95
C SER A 298 23.64 -10.53 14.46
N GLU A 299 22.69 -9.71 14.92
CA GLU A 299 22.40 -9.51 16.33
C GLU A 299 20.90 -9.67 16.61
N LEU A 300 20.58 -10.37 17.70
CA LEU A 300 19.24 -10.45 18.27
C LEU A 300 19.30 -9.96 19.72
N ILE A 301 18.74 -8.78 19.97
CA ILE A 301 18.59 -8.18 21.29
C ILE A 301 17.13 -8.32 21.72
N VAL A 302 16.90 -8.85 22.92
CA VAL A 302 15.56 -8.96 23.51
C VAL A 302 15.64 -8.45 24.94
N ASP A 303 14.89 -7.40 25.26
CA ASP A 303 14.86 -6.82 26.62
C ASP A 303 13.87 -7.56 27.53
N GLY A 304 12.78 -8.08 26.95
CA GLY A 304 11.79 -8.90 27.65
C GLY A 304 12.14 -10.39 27.70
N ARG A 305 11.12 -11.23 27.86
CA ARG A 305 11.29 -12.69 27.89
C ARG A 305 11.58 -13.23 26.50
N ARG A 306 12.60 -14.09 26.41
CA ARG A 306 12.89 -14.86 25.21
C ARG A 306 12.37 -16.29 25.34
N THR A 307 11.47 -16.70 24.45
CA THR A 307 10.91 -18.06 24.39
C THR A 307 11.02 -18.59 22.97
N VAL A 308 11.82 -19.65 22.78
CA VAL A 308 11.98 -20.33 21.50
C VAL A 308 11.70 -21.81 21.72
N HIS A 309 10.64 -22.34 21.10
CA HIS A 309 10.26 -23.76 21.21
C HIS A 309 11.06 -24.65 20.24
N GLY A 310 11.47 -24.10 19.10
CA GLY A 310 12.36 -24.78 18.16
C GLY A 310 13.84 -24.64 18.53
N LYS A 311 14.71 -24.88 17.55
CA LYS A 311 16.15 -24.69 17.69
C LYS A 311 16.51 -23.22 17.54
N LEU A 312 17.48 -22.78 18.34
CA LEU A 312 18.15 -21.50 18.16
C LEU A 312 19.56 -21.76 17.63
N GLU A 313 19.84 -21.30 16.42
CA GLU A 313 21.15 -21.41 15.76
C GLU A 313 21.76 -20.01 15.59
N ASN A 314 22.96 -19.82 16.13
CA ASN A 314 23.82 -18.69 15.80
C ASN A 314 24.92 -19.22 14.87
N ALA A 315 25.03 -18.64 13.68
CA ALA A 315 26.08 -18.95 12.71
C ALA A 315 27.35 -18.12 12.96
#